data_AF-A0A150HXX3-F1
#
_entry.id   AF-A0A150HXX3-F1
#
_cell.length_a   1.000
_cell.length_b   1.000
_cell.length_c   1.000
_cell.angle_alpha   90.00
_cell.angle_beta   90.00
_cell.angle_gamma   90.00
#
_symmetry.space_group_name_H-M   'P 1'
#
loop_
_entity.id
_entity.type
_entity.pdbx_description
1 polymer ?
#
loop_
_entity_poly.entity_id
_entity_poly.type
_entity_poly.pdbx_seq_one_letter_code
_entity_poly.pdbx_strand_id
1 'polypeptide(L)'
;MKKIALSLGLALTVLTGCSSMPQTDHIKANQSNAVMVEFVGQGSYSVQPQQGTVSLYAVESRMADVPATLIQQKKVQVSQVPFRVEFNLPTDHLKLIRPPVRSDAEVTYYVTWESDMKNLSGKDEIVIDYDRKFPRVTLNGTKQKIYLRETK
;
A
#
# COMPACT_ATOMS: atom_id res chain seq x y z
N MET A 1 -78.43 -25.50 10.69
CA MET A 1 -78.02 -25.79 9.30
C MET A 1 -77.06 -24.70 8.84
N LYS A 2 -75.86 -25.09 8.42
CA LYS A 2 -74.76 -24.23 7.96
C LYS A 2 -75.07 -23.65 6.58
N LYS A 3 -74.74 -22.38 6.33
CA LYS A 3 -74.34 -21.88 5.01
C LYS A 3 -73.17 -20.90 5.18
N ILE A 4 -72.03 -21.32 4.66
CA ILE A 4 -70.76 -20.59 4.62
C ILE A 4 -70.79 -19.79 3.32
N ALA A 5 -70.53 -18.48 3.39
CA ALA A 5 -70.23 -17.67 2.22
C ALA A 5 -68.83 -17.09 2.42
N LEU A 6 -67.89 -17.59 1.61
CA LEU A 6 -66.57 -17.01 1.39
C LEU A 6 -66.73 -15.73 0.59
N SER A 7 -66.17 -14.62 1.07
CA SER A 7 -65.75 -13.52 0.21
C SER A 7 -64.35 -13.08 0.59
N LEU A 8 -63.48 -13.24 -0.40
CA LEU A 8 -62.08 -12.83 -0.45
C LEU A 8 -62.06 -11.31 -0.60
N GLY A 9 -61.50 -10.60 0.38
CA GLY A 9 -61.36 -9.14 0.37
C GLY A 9 -59.94 -8.74 0.69
N LEU A 10 -59.10 -8.71 -0.33
CA LEU A 10 -57.71 -8.29 -0.30
C LEU A 10 -57.63 -6.77 -0.07
N ALA A 11 -57.31 -6.32 1.14
CA ALA A 11 -57.00 -4.92 1.41
C ALA A 11 -55.48 -4.75 1.46
N LEU A 12 -54.92 -4.21 0.37
CA LEU A 12 -53.53 -3.78 0.27
C LEU A 12 -53.25 -2.66 1.29
N THR A 13 -52.34 -2.90 2.22
CA THR A 13 -51.66 -1.85 2.97
C THR A 13 -50.68 -1.13 2.04
N VAL A 14 -51.02 0.07 1.57
CA VAL A 14 -50.04 0.94 0.89
C VAL A 14 -49.30 1.71 1.98
N LEU A 15 -48.18 1.16 2.45
CA LEU A 15 -47.18 1.93 3.18
C LEU A 15 -46.46 2.83 2.18
N THR A 16 -46.91 4.07 2.01
CA THR A 16 -46.12 5.12 1.35
C THR A 16 -44.98 5.53 2.28
N GLY A 17 -43.93 4.71 2.30
CA GLY A 17 -42.65 5.01 2.91
C GLY A 17 -41.58 5.12 1.84
N CYS A 18 -41.66 6.12 0.96
CA CYS A 18 -40.50 6.56 0.19
C CYS A 18 -39.58 7.37 1.10
N SER A 19 -39.03 6.76 2.14
CA SER A 19 -37.73 7.18 2.63
C SER A 19 -36.74 6.63 1.61
N SER A 20 -36.39 7.45 0.63
CA SER A 20 -35.21 7.26 -0.19
C SER A 20 -34.07 6.95 0.76
N MET A 21 -33.67 5.68 0.83
CA MET A 21 -32.34 5.33 1.31
C MET A 21 -31.41 6.23 0.51
N PRO A 22 -30.61 7.11 1.15
CA PRO A 22 -29.46 7.62 0.44
C PRO A 22 -28.72 6.37 0.03
N GLN A 23 -28.67 6.14 -1.29
CA GLN A 23 -27.65 5.30 -1.89
C GLN A 23 -26.38 5.82 -1.23
N THR A 24 -25.89 5.04 -0.27
CA THR A 24 -24.53 5.21 0.15
C THR A 24 -23.82 4.74 -1.09
N ASP A 25 -23.61 5.67 -2.02
CA ASP A 25 -22.39 5.69 -2.78
C ASP A 25 -21.36 5.40 -1.70
N HIS A 26 -20.94 4.14 -1.65
CA HIS A 26 -19.59 3.85 -1.27
C HIS A 26 -18.80 4.73 -2.22
N ILE A 27 -18.61 5.99 -1.81
CA ILE A 27 -17.44 6.78 -2.09
C ILE A 27 -16.38 5.72 -2.01
N LYS A 28 -15.86 5.32 -3.18
CA LYS A 28 -14.59 4.62 -3.28
C LYS A 28 -13.69 5.52 -2.47
N ALA A 29 -13.55 5.22 -1.18
CA ALA A 29 -12.75 5.99 -0.26
C ALA A 29 -11.43 6.04 -0.96
N ASN A 30 -11.05 7.22 -1.49
CA ASN A 30 -9.96 7.43 -2.42
C ASN A 30 -8.87 6.42 -2.12
N GLN A 31 -8.86 5.29 -2.84
CA GLN A 31 -7.86 4.25 -2.60
C GLN A 31 -6.62 4.88 -3.17
N SER A 32 -5.88 5.52 -2.27
CA SER A 32 -4.68 6.23 -2.63
C SER A 32 -3.72 5.19 -3.16
N ASN A 33 -3.43 5.26 -4.46
CA ASN A 33 -2.38 4.46 -5.08
C ASN A 33 -0.98 5.03 -4.75
N ALA A 34 -0.87 5.76 -3.64
CA ALA A 34 0.35 6.36 -3.16
C ALA A 34 0.96 5.54 -2.03
N VAL A 35 2.28 5.44 -2.05
CA VAL A 35 3.10 4.93 -0.94
C VAL A 35 3.90 6.10 -0.40
N MET A 36 3.74 6.44 0.88
CA MET A 36 4.60 7.41 1.55
C MET A 36 5.49 6.69 2.56
N VAL A 37 6.79 6.67 2.31
CA VAL A 37 7.78 6.06 3.22
C VAL A 37 8.70 7.09 3.85
N GLU A 38 9.02 6.87 5.12
CA GLU A 38 10.02 7.58 5.89
C GLU A 38 11.06 6.57 6.37
N PHE A 39 12.29 6.70 5.88
CA PHE A 39 13.42 5.88 6.32
C PHE A 39 13.95 6.46 7.64
N VAL A 40 13.97 5.66 8.70
CA VAL A 40 14.25 6.11 10.07
C VAL A 40 15.33 5.26 10.74
N GLY A 41 16.31 5.88 11.40
CA GLY A 41 17.31 5.18 12.21
C GLY A 41 17.05 5.32 13.72
N GLN A 42 18.10 5.15 14.55
CA GLN A 42 18.05 5.34 16.01
C GLN A 42 18.05 6.82 16.44
N GLY A 43 17.39 7.68 15.67
CA GLY A 43 17.40 9.12 15.84
C GLY A 43 17.66 9.84 14.52
N SER A 44 17.89 11.14 14.62
CA SER A 44 18.27 11.98 13.49
C SER A 44 19.79 12.12 13.43
N TYR A 45 20.37 11.92 12.26
CA TYR A 45 21.81 12.06 12.05
C TYR A 45 22.12 12.46 10.61
N SER A 46 23.26 13.13 10.43
CA SER A 46 23.77 13.49 9.11
C SER A 46 24.63 12.36 8.55
N VAL A 47 24.49 12.14 7.24
CA VAL A 47 25.34 11.23 6.47
C VAL A 47 26.13 12.02 5.43
N GLN A 48 27.21 11.45 4.92
CA GLN A 48 27.83 11.94 3.70
C GLN A 48 26.77 12.09 2.60
N PRO A 49 26.67 13.25 1.93
CA PRO A 49 25.75 13.43 0.81
C PRO A 49 25.95 12.35 -0.25
N GLN A 50 24.91 11.57 -0.50
CA GLN A 50 24.94 10.42 -1.39
C GLN A 50 23.68 10.37 -2.25
N GLN A 51 23.85 9.90 -3.49
CA GLN A 51 22.72 9.49 -4.32
C GLN A 51 22.41 8.02 -4.06
N GLY A 52 21.14 7.67 -4.10
CA GLY A 52 20.74 6.28 -4.15
C GLY A 52 19.37 6.09 -4.79
N THR A 53 18.95 4.85 -4.82
CA THR A 53 17.72 4.41 -5.48
C THR A 53 16.80 3.79 -4.43
N VAL A 54 15.59 4.32 -4.31
CA VAL A 54 14.50 3.64 -3.61
C VAL A 54 13.66 2.91 -4.64
N SER A 55 13.45 1.62 -4.43
CA SER A 55 12.70 0.76 -5.35
C SER A 55 11.46 0.20 -4.66
N LEU A 56 10.31 0.30 -5.33
CA LEU A 56 9.05 -0.30 -4.90
C LEU A 56 8.83 -1.60 -5.68
N TYR A 57 8.67 -2.69 -4.96
CA TYR A 57 8.39 -4.01 -5.51
C TYR A 57 7.00 -4.48 -5.10
N ALA A 58 6.42 -5.38 -5.88
CA ALA A 58 5.16 -6.03 -5.56
C ALA A 58 5.15 -7.51 -5.94
N VAL A 59 4.41 -8.30 -5.17
CA VAL A 59 4.20 -9.72 -5.42
C VAL A 59 2.77 -10.10 -5.04
N GLU A 60 2.13 -11.00 -5.78
CA GLU A 60 0.89 -11.61 -5.32
C GLU A 60 1.18 -12.50 -4.11
N SER A 61 0.47 -12.26 -3.01
CA SER A 61 0.77 -12.82 -1.69
C SER A 61 0.54 -14.34 -1.60
N ARG A 62 -0.15 -14.91 -2.59
CA ARG A 62 -0.51 -16.35 -2.64
C ARG A 62 0.37 -17.15 -3.59
N MET A 63 1.25 -16.50 -4.34
CA MET A 63 2.17 -17.18 -5.24
C MET A 63 3.41 -17.60 -4.48
N ALA A 64 3.73 -18.90 -4.52
CA ALA A 64 4.96 -19.44 -3.97
C ALA A 64 6.12 -19.28 -4.97
N ASP A 65 7.33 -19.11 -4.44
CA ASP A 65 8.58 -19.15 -5.20
C ASP A 65 8.68 -18.15 -6.38
N VAL A 66 7.90 -17.06 -6.33
CA VAL A 66 7.98 -15.98 -7.32
C VAL A 66 8.78 -14.80 -6.78
N PRO A 67 9.70 -14.23 -7.58
CA PRO A 67 10.38 -13.01 -7.19
C PRO A 67 9.41 -11.82 -7.20
N ALA A 68 9.65 -10.85 -6.33
CA ALA A 68 8.87 -9.61 -6.35
C ALA A 68 9.18 -8.81 -7.63
N THR A 69 8.15 -8.32 -8.30
CA THR A 69 8.27 -7.51 -9.50
C THR A 69 8.61 -6.08 -9.15
N LEU A 70 9.60 -5.49 -9.82
CA LEU A 70 9.87 -4.06 -9.71
C LEU A 70 8.72 -3.26 -10.34
N ILE A 71 8.13 -2.35 -9.57
CA ILE A 71 7.01 -1.52 -10.00
C ILE A 71 7.46 -0.11 -10.35
N GLN A 72 8.27 0.51 -9.49
CA GLN A 72 8.77 1.87 -9.69
C GLN A 72 10.08 2.07 -8.94
N GLN A 73 10.94 2.94 -9.48
CA GLN A 73 12.17 3.38 -8.80
C GLN A 73 12.23 4.90 -8.76
N LYS A 74 12.88 5.44 -7.73
CA LYS A 74 13.20 6.86 -7.62
C LYS A 74 14.63 7.04 -7.17
N LYS A 75 15.38 7.88 -7.91
CA LYS A 75 16.66 8.41 -7.48
C LYS A 75 16.42 9.51 -6.46
N VAL A 76 17.14 9.47 -5.34
CA VAL A 76 17.04 10.48 -4.28
C VAL A 76 18.43 10.85 -3.78
N GLN A 77 18.59 12.13 -3.43
CA GLN A 77 19.76 12.64 -2.73
C GLN A 77 19.50 12.58 -1.23
N VAL A 78 20.44 12.02 -0.48
CA VAL A 78 20.34 11.85 0.97
C VAL A 78 21.59 12.41 1.63
N SER A 79 21.40 13.34 2.56
CA SER A 79 22.45 13.89 3.44
C SER A 79 22.10 13.78 4.92
N GLN A 80 20.91 13.26 5.23
CA GLN A 80 20.41 13.09 6.58
C GLN A 80 19.39 11.95 6.67
N VAL A 81 19.34 11.33 7.85
CA VAL A 81 18.27 10.44 8.26
C VAL A 81 17.49 11.15 9.38
N PRO A 82 16.14 11.14 9.37
CA PRO A 82 15.29 10.46 8.38
C PRO A 82 15.16 11.21 7.04
N PHE A 83 14.84 10.45 5.99
CA PHE A 83 14.46 10.99 4.68
C PHE A 83 13.17 10.32 4.16
N ARG A 84 12.50 10.96 3.20
CA ARG A 84 11.17 10.55 2.73
C ARG A 84 11.15 10.33 1.23
N VAL A 85 10.36 9.33 0.82
CA VAL A 85 10.06 9.05 -0.58
C VAL A 85 8.58 8.77 -0.73
N GLU A 86 7.99 9.31 -1.79
CA GLU A 86 6.62 9.04 -2.18
C GLU A 86 6.61 8.32 -3.53
N PHE A 87 5.80 7.28 -3.69
CA PHE A 87 5.49 6.65 -4.98
C PHE A 87 4.04 6.91 -5.32
N ASN A 88 3.75 7.25 -6.57
CA ASN A 88 2.41 7.43 -7.10
C ASN A 88 2.21 6.43 -8.23
N LEU A 89 1.39 5.42 -7.99
CA LEU A 89 1.15 4.34 -8.93
C LEU A 89 -0.07 4.63 -9.81
N PRO A 90 -0.06 4.17 -11.07
CA PRO A 90 -1.23 4.25 -11.92
C PRO A 90 -2.37 3.41 -11.35
N THR A 91 -3.62 3.76 -11.68
CA THR A 91 -4.82 3.04 -11.22
C THR A 91 -4.82 1.56 -11.59
N ASP A 92 -4.17 1.19 -12.69
CA ASP A 92 -4.05 -0.18 -13.16
C ASP A 92 -2.67 -0.82 -12.86
N HIS A 93 -2.03 -0.41 -11.75
CA HIS A 93 -0.71 -0.92 -11.34
C HIS A 93 -0.61 -2.44 -11.24
N LEU A 94 -1.71 -3.17 -11.05
CA LEU A 94 -1.72 -4.64 -11.03
C LEU A 94 -1.20 -5.23 -12.35
N LYS A 95 -1.39 -4.53 -13.48
CA LYS A 95 -0.87 -4.93 -14.80
C LYS A 95 0.66 -4.85 -14.90
N LEU A 96 1.33 -4.21 -13.95
CA LEU A 96 2.80 -4.13 -13.90
C LEU A 96 3.41 -5.38 -13.28
N ILE A 97 2.64 -6.15 -12.51
CA ILE A 97 3.14 -7.31 -11.73
C ILE A 97 3.36 -8.52 -12.65
N ARG A 98 4.46 -9.25 -12.42
CA ARG A 98 4.85 -10.46 -13.14
C ARG A 98 5.08 -11.62 -12.14
N PRO A 99 4.52 -12.82 -12.40
CA PRO A 99 3.59 -13.16 -13.49
C PRO A 99 2.26 -12.37 -13.40
N PRO A 100 1.45 -12.35 -14.47
CA PRO A 100 0.17 -11.63 -14.46
C PRO A 100 -0.73 -12.10 -13.32
N VAL A 101 -1.31 -11.14 -12.61
CA VAL A 101 -2.18 -11.37 -11.46
C VAL A 101 -3.63 -11.07 -11.82
N ARG A 102 -4.56 -11.62 -11.05
CA ARG A 102 -5.99 -11.30 -11.19
C ARG A 102 -6.28 -9.88 -10.70
N SER A 103 -7.40 -9.31 -11.13
CA SER A 103 -7.83 -7.96 -10.69
C SER A 103 -8.16 -7.87 -9.20
N ASP A 104 -8.51 -9.00 -8.59
CA ASP A 104 -8.84 -9.16 -7.17
C ASP A 104 -7.68 -9.77 -6.36
N ALA A 105 -6.47 -9.84 -6.94
CA ALA A 105 -5.31 -10.44 -6.30
C ALA A 105 -4.90 -9.67 -5.04
N GLU A 106 -4.55 -10.41 -3.99
CA GLU A 106 -3.98 -9.85 -2.78
C GLU A 106 -2.50 -9.56 -3.00
N VAL A 107 -2.13 -8.30 -3.17
CA VAL A 107 -0.76 -7.89 -3.49
C VAL A 107 -0.04 -7.36 -2.26
N THR A 108 1.20 -7.82 -2.08
CA THR A 108 2.12 -7.27 -1.09
C THR A 108 3.15 -6.37 -1.74
N TYR A 109 3.41 -5.21 -1.13
CA TYR A 109 4.42 -4.26 -1.58
C TYR A 109 5.59 -4.19 -0.61
N TYR A 110 6.79 -4.00 -1.16
CA TYR A 110 8.03 -3.84 -0.41
C TYR A 110 8.84 -2.67 -0.96
N VAL A 111 9.61 -2.03 -0.09
CA VAL A 111 10.58 -1.01 -0.52
C VAL A 111 12.00 -1.42 -0.18
N THR A 112 12.92 -1.09 -1.07
CA THR A 112 14.37 -1.22 -0.83
C THR A 112 15.05 0.14 -0.98
N TRP A 113 16.26 0.24 -0.44
CA TRP A 113 17.16 1.37 -0.61
C TRP A 113 18.54 0.82 -0.99
N GLU A 114 19.16 1.43 -1.99
CA GLU A 114 20.52 1.14 -2.40
C GLU A 114 21.26 2.44 -2.70
N SER A 115 22.42 2.63 -2.07
CA SER A 115 23.31 3.76 -2.40
C SER A 115 24.05 3.50 -3.71
N ASP A 116 24.19 4.54 -4.52
CA ASP A 116 25.04 4.50 -5.72
C ASP A 116 26.52 4.54 -5.36
N MET A 117 26.84 5.10 -4.18
CA MET A 117 28.20 5.13 -3.65
C MET A 117 28.63 3.74 -3.19
N LYS A 118 29.89 3.41 -3.45
CA LYS A 118 30.55 2.19 -2.97
C LYS A 118 31.47 2.54 -1.80
N ASN A 119 31.77 1.55 -0.97
CA ASN A 119 32.71 1.65 0.15
C ASN A 119 32.31 2.68 1.23
N LEU A 120 31.01 2.92 1.40
CA LEU A 120 30.50 3.61 2.59
C LEU A 120 30.71 2.71 3.82
N SER A 121 30.88 3.32 4.98
CA SER A 121 31.05 2.59 6.24
C SER A 121 30.43 3.36 7.40
N GLY A 122 30.19 2.66 8.52
CA GLY A 122 29.66 3.25 9.73
C GLY A 122 28.31 3.94 9.49
N LYS A 123 28.14 5.13 10.08
CA LYS A 123 26.89 5.90 9.97
C LYS A 123 26.51 6.31 8.54
N ASP A 124 27.47 6.35 7.61
CA ASP A 124 27.23 6.82 6.24
C ASP A 124 26.73 5.69 5.33
N GLU A 125 26.92 4.43 5.73
CA GLU A 125 26.35 3.26 5.07
C GLU A 125 24.91 3.04 5.55
N ILE A 126 23.96 3.64 4.85
CA ILE A 126 22.53 3.49 5.15
C ILE A 126 22.05 2.11 4.67
N VAL A 127 21.64 1.25 5.60
CA VAL A 127 21.12 -0.10 5.30
C VAL A 127 19.77 -0.32 6.01
N ILE A 128 18.82 -0.93 5.30
CA ILE A 128 17.54 -1.34 5.89
C ILE A 128 17.76 -2.41 6.95
N ASP A 129 17.10 -2.23 8.09
CA ASP A 129 17.07 -3.18 9.20
C ASP A 129 15.97 -4.23 8.95
N TYR A 130 16.30 -5.24 8.15
CA TYR A 130 15.39 -6.35 7.83
C TYR A 130 15.03 -7.19 9.06
N ASP A 131 15.92 -7.27 10.04
CA ASP A 131 15.73 -8.05 11.28
C ASP A 131 14.73 -7.36 12.21
N ARG A 132 14.76 -6.03 12.29
CA ARG A 132 13.80 -5.27 13.10
C ARG A 132 12.39 -5.30 12.52
N LYS A 133 12.25 -5.04 11.22
CA LYS A 133 10.97 -5.09 10.54
C LYS A 133 11.18 -5.16 9.04
N PHE A 134 10.64 -6.21 8.43
CA PHE A 134 10.62 -6.34 6.97
C PHE A 134 9.92 -5.13 6.32
N PRO A 135 10.47 -4.53 5.24
CA PRO A 135 10.04 -3.23 4.71
C PRO A 135 8.77 -3.32 3.84
N ARG A 136 7.73 -3.96 4.37
CA ARG A 136 6.40 -4.07 3.77
C ARG A 136 5.65 -2.75 3.90
N VAL A 137 4.97 -2.35 2.83
CA VAL A 137 4.18 -1.12 2.74
C VAL A 137 2.80 -1.37 2.15
N THR A 138 1.89 -0.42 2.37
CA THR A 138 0.51 -0.42 1.84
C THR A 138 0.24 0.80 0.94
N LEU A 139 -0.63 0.61 -0.05
CA LEU A 139 -1.16 1.68 -0.92
C LEU A 139 -2.33 2.37 -0.22
N ASN A 140 -2.03 3.25 0.73
CA ASN A 140 -3.06 4.01 1.45
C ASN A 140 -2.71 5.49 1.63
N GLY A 141 -1.58 5.94 1.04
CA GLY A 141 -1.09 7.31 1.18
C GLY A 141 -0.70 7.71 2.61
N THR A 142 -0.74 6.80 3.59
CA THR A 142 -0.32 7.10 4.95
C THR A 142 1.19 6.94 5.09
N LYS A 143 1.79 7.78 5.94
CA LYS A 143 3.23 7.73 6.22
C LYS A 143 3.59 6.43 6.93
N GLN A 144 4.49 5.65 6.34
CA GLN A 144 4.95 4.37 6.86
C GLN A 144 6.46 4.41 7.11
N LYS A 145 6.90 3.83 8.23
CA LYS A 145 8.31 3.84 8.62
C LYS A 145 9.04 2.61 8.08
N ILE A 146 10.20 2.84 7.48
CA ILE A 146 11.18 1.82 7.12
C ILE A 146 12.38 2.00 8.03
N TYR A 147 12.74 0.95 8.76
CA TYR A 147 13.80 1.06 9.75
C TYR A 147 15.16 0.84 9.11
N LEU A 148 16.12 1.65 9.53
CA LEU A 148 17.52 1.59 9.16
C LEU A 148 18.32 1.10 10.36
N ARG A 149 19.39 0.35 10.07
CA ARG A 149 20.38 -0.05 11.07
C ARG A 149 21.66 0.74 10.87
N GLU A 150 22.40 0.89 11.95
CA GLU A 150 23.78 1.35 11.89
C GLU A 150 24.65 0.17 11.45
N THR A 151 25.59 0.41 10.54
CA THR A 151 26.65 -0.56 10.26
C THR A 151 27.83 -0.23 11.16
N LYS A 152 28.54 -1.29 11.59
CA LYS A 152 29.69 -1.19 12.50
C LYS A 152 30.97 -1.01 11.71
#